data_AF-K2QLF4-F1
#
_entry.id   AF-K2QLF4-F1
#
_cell.length_a   1.000
_cell.length_b   1.000
_cell.length_c   1.000
_cell.angle_alpha   90.00
_cell.angle_beta   90.00
_cell.angle_gamma   90.00
#
_symmetry.space_group_name_H-M   'P 1'
#
loop_
_entity.id
_entity.type
_entity.pdbx_description
1 polymer ?
#
loop_
_entity_poly.entity_id
_entity_poly.type
_entity_poly.pdbx_seq_one_letter_code
_entity_poly.pdbx_strand_id
1 'polypeptide(L)'
;MRASRVLAMAEATAAGATKPLRPAPMALLPPIPLYRRILRAHRRQLDPQMRQLGDEYVKAEFRAHKAVDNPIHIIGFLTEWQMYAQHLEGDSWRDAKMDKAKIDKMSDEQIAQLYELMLAIRQQDIDEN
;
A
#
# COMPACT_ATOMS: atom_id res chain seq x y z
N MET A 1 21.09 57.57 -34.94
CA MET A 1 21.26 57.54 -33.47
C MET A 1 20.98 56.13 -33.00
N ARG A 2 22.02 55.30 -32.83
CA ARG A 2 22.63 54.90 -31.54
C ARG A 2 21.60 54.40 -30.51
N ALA A 3 21.60 53.09 -30.28
CA ALA A 3 22.09 52.53 -29.01
C ALA A 3 22.26 51.01 -29.12
N SER A 4 23.51 50.56 -29.10
CA SER A 4 23.90 49.19 -28.80
C SER A 4 23.56 48.86 -27.34
N ARG A 5 23.13 47.63 -27.06
CA ARG A 5 23.27 47.03 -25.72
C ARG A 5 24.00 45.71 -25.82
N VAL A 6 25.04 45.62 -25.01
CA VAL A 6 26.01 44.55 -24.85
C VAL A 6 25.42 43.44 -23.96
N LEU A 7 25.92 42.23 -24.22
CA LEU A 7 25.81 40.93 -23.53
C LEU A 7 25.46 40.91 -22.02
N ALA A 8 24.75 39.85 -21.63
CA ALA A 8 25.15 39.01 -20.51
C ALA A 8 24.73 37.55 -20.77
N MET A 9 25.72 36.68 -21.02
CA MET A 9 25.56 35.23 -21.01
C MET A 9 25.46 34.78 -19.55
N ALA A 10 24.39 34.07 -19.17
CA ALA A 10 24.33 33.35 -17.91
C ALA A 10 24.73 31.90 -18.17
N GLU A 11 25.84 31.50 -17.55
CA GLU A 11 26.50 30.20 -17.63
C GLU A 11 25.64 29.13 -16.96
N ALA A 12 25.28 28.07 -17.70
CA ALA A 12 24.61 26.90 -17.14
C ALA A 12 25.66 26.05 -16.43
N THR A 13 25.72 26.12 -15.09
CA THR A 13 26.50 25.20 -14.29
C THR A 13 25.80 23.83 -14.24
N ALA A 14 26.19 22.96 -15.17
CA ALA A 14 25.99 21.52 -15.05
C ALA A 14 26.94 21.00 -13.95
N ALA A 15 26.46 20.97 -12.70
CA ALA A 15 27.11 20.24 -11.62
C ALA A 15 26.28 18.99 -11.32
N GLY A 16 26.77 17.85 -11.83
CA GLY A 16 26.23 16.55 -11.54
C GLY A 16 26.31 16.23 -10.04
N ALA A 17 25.22 15.67 -9.54
CA ALA A 17 25.25 14.70 -8.46
C ALA A 17 24.09 13.76 -8.69
N THR A 18 24.37 12.64 -9.35
CA THR A 18 23.54 11.43 -9.34
C THR A 18 23.49 10.90 -7.91
N LYS A 19 22.72 11.57 -7.05
CA LYS A 19 22.30 11.01 -5.78
C LYS A 19 21.25 9.97 -6.12
N PRO A 20 21.40 8.69 -5.71
CA PRO A 20 20.30 7.75 -5.85
C PRO A 20 19.11 8.41 -5.16
N LEU A 21 18.04 8.61 -5.92
CA LEU A 21 16.78 9.12 -5.41
C LEU A 21 16.38 8.14 -4.32
N ARG A 22 16.70 8.46 -3.06
CA ARG A 22 16.02 7.82 -1.93
C ARG A 22 14.54 7.96 -2.29
N PRO A 23 13.74 6.88 -2.32
CA PRO A 23 12.31 7.03 -2.56
C PRO A 23 11.86 8.11 -1.58
N ALA A 24 11.33 9.21 -2.12
CA ALA A 24 10.87 10.31 -1.29
C ALA A 24 9.96 9.69 -0.22
N PRO A 25 10.15 10.01 1.07
CA PRO A 25 9.29 9.47 2.11
C PRO A 25 7.87 9.76 1.65
N MET A 26 7.12 8.70 1.38
CA MET A 26 5.80 8.85 0.82
C MET A 26 5.01 9.72 1.76
N ALA A 27 4.52 10.84 1.27
CA ALA A 27 3.62 11.67 2.04
C ALA A 27 2.43 10.79 2.44
N LEU A 28 2.23 10.66 3.75
CA LEU A 28 1.12 9.90 4.30
C LEU A 28 -0.17 10.59 3.89
N LEU A 29 -1.08 9.84 3.25
CA LEU A 29 -2.36 10.38 2.84
C LEU A 29 -3.23 10.63 4.07
N PRO A 30 -3.99 11.74 4.11
CA PRO A 30 -5.00 11.92 5.15
C PRO A 30 -6.06 10.81 5.10
N PRO A 31 -6.80 10.56 6.21
CA PRO A 31 -7.70 9.41 6.33
C PRO A 31 -8.74 9.30 5.22
N ILE A 32 -9.45 10.38 4.88
CA ILE A 32 -10.53 10.35 3.87
C ILE A 32 -9.97 10.11 2.45
N PRO A 33 -8.90 10.81 1.99
CA PRO A 33 -8.22 10.47 0.74
C PRO A 33 -7.77 9.01 0.66
N LEU A 34 -7.16 8.48 1.74
CA LEU A 34 -6.67 7.10 1.78
C LEU A 34 -7.83 6.09 1.68
N TYR A 35 -8.87 6.28 2.49
CA TYR A 35 -10.09 5.47 2.44
C TYR A 35 -10.68 5.38 1.02
N ARG A 36 -10.81 6.52 0.33
CA ARG A 36 -11.31 6.55 -1.06
C ARG A 36 -10.37 5.88 -2.04
N ARG A 37 -9.05 5.96 -1.83
CA ARG A 37 -8.04 5.27 -2.66
C ARG A 37 -8.20 3.76 -2.54
N ILE A 38 -8.31 3.23 -1.32
CA ILE A 38 -8.49 1.79 -1.08
C ILE A 38 -9.74 1.25 -1.79
N LEU A 39 -10.90 1.91 -1.63
CA LEU A 39 -12.14 1.49 -2.31
C LEU A 39 -12.09 1.63 -3.84
N ARG A 40 -11.16 2.43 -4.39
CA ARG A 40 -10.89 2.47 -5.83
C ARG A 40 -9.96 1.33 -6.24
N ALA A 41 -8.96 1.00 -5.43
CA ALA A 41 -8.07 -0.13 -5.67
C ALA A 41 -8.85 -1.46 -5.65
N HIS A 42 -9.72 -1.68 -4.66
CA HIS A 42 -10.60 -2.86 -4.60
C HIS A 42 -11.41 -3.03 -5.88
N ARG A 43 -12.01 -1.94 -6.38
CA ARG A 43 -12.80 -1.94 -7.63
C ARG A 43 -12.02 -2.32 -8.88
N ARG A 44 -10.71 -2.07 -8.89
CA ARG A 44 -9.85 -2.31 -10.05
C ARG A 44 -9.16 -3.67 -9.99
N GLN A 45 -8.84 -4.14 -8.79
CA GLN A 45 -7.91 -5.26 -8.60
C GLN A 45 -8.54 -6.52 -8.02
N LEU A 46 -9.73 -6.43 -7.42
CA LEU A 46 -10.41 -7.57 -6.80
C LEU A 46 -11.63 -8.00 -7.61
N ASP A 47 -11.89 -9.31 -7.65
CA ASP A 47 -13.14 -9.88 -8.13
C ASP A 47 -14.32 -9.48 -7.23
N PRO A 48 -15.58 -9.66 -7.68
CA PRO A 48 -16.75 -9.19 -6.93
C PRO A 48 -16.86 -9.73 -5.50
N GLN A 49 -16.50 -11.00 -5.26
CA GLN A 49 -16.63 -11.61 -3.94
C GLN A 49 -15.57 -11.08 -2.98
N MET A 50 -14.30 -11.07 -3.40
CA MET A 50 -13.21 -10.50 -2.60
C MET A 50 -13.43 -9.01 -2.32
N ARG A 51 -13.94 -8.27 -3.31
CA ARG A 51 -14.27 -6.85 -3.13
C ARG A 51 -15.34 -6.63 -2.08
N GLN A 52 -16.42 -7.43 -2.07
CA GLN A 52 -17.49 -7.26 -1.09
C GLN A 52 -16.93 -7.41 0.34
N LEU A 53 -16.18 -8.48 0.58
CA LEU A 53 -15.54 -8.74 1.86
C LEU A 53 -14.58 -7.60 2.25
N GLY A 54 -13.70 -7.20 1.33
CA GLY A 54 -12.73 -6.13 1.57
C GLY A 54 -13.38 -4.77 1.84
N ASP A 55 -14.40 -4.39 1.07
CA ASP A 55 -15.09 -3.10 1.23
C ASP A 55 -15.79 -3.02 2.60
N GLU A 56 -16.37 -4.12 3.09
CA GLU A 56 -16.97 -4.20 4.43
C GLU A 56 -15.92 -4.08 5.54
N TYR A 57 -14.80 -4.79 5.42
CA TYR A 57 -13.71 -4.73 6.37
C TYR A 57 -13.10 -3.33 6.47
N VAL A 58 -12.77 -2.69 5.34
CA VAL A 58 -12.23 -1.31 5.32
C VAL A 58 -13.18 -0.33 5.98
N LYS A 59 -14.49 -0.43 5.72
CA LYS A 59 -15.50 0.43 6.35
C LYS A 59 -15.54 0.26 7.86
N ALA A 60 -15.47 -0.98 8.34
CA ALA A 60 -15.48 -1.28 9.77
C ALA A 60 -14.24 -0.70 10.44
N GLU A 61 -13.05 -0.96 9.89
CA GLU A 61 -11.77 -0.51 10.44
C GLU A 61 -11.66 1.02 10.53
N PHE A 62 -11.98 1.74 9.45
CA PHE A 62 -11.95 3.21 9.46
C PHE A 62 -13.00 3.81 10.41
N ARG A 63 -14.14 3.13 10.62
CA ARG A 63 -15.15 3.57 11.59
C ARG A 63 -14.66 3.33 13.02
N ALA A 64 -14.06 2.17 13.30
CA ALA A 64 -13.51 1.84 14.62
C ALA A 64 -12.38 2.80 15.02
N HIS A 65 -11.59 3.26 14.05
CA HIS A 65 -10.46 4.17 14.28
C HIS A 65 -10.84 5.66 14.28
N LYS A 66 -12.12 6.02 14.18
CA LYS A 66 -12.57 7.42 14.08
C LYS A 66 -12.25 8.27 15.33
N ALA A 67 -12.24 7.65 16.51
CA ALA A 67 -12.05 8.33 17.80
C ALA A 67 -10.65 8.12 18.38
N VAL A 68 -9.69 7.63 17.59
CA VAL A 68 -8.30 7.48 18.02
C VAL A 68 -7.60 8.82 17.92
N ASP A 69 -7.12 9.33 19.06
CA ASP A 69 -6.45 10.63 19.13
C ASP A 69 -4.93 10.52 19.28
N ASN A 70 -4.40 9.34 19.62
CA ASN A 70 -2.97 9.14 19.76
C ASN A 70 -2.28 9.26 18.38
N PRO A 71 -1.42 10.27 18.15
CA PRO A 71 -0.84 10.53 16.84
C PRO A 71 0.03 9.36 16.34
N ILE A 72 0.68 8.62 17.24
CA ILE A 72 1.50 7.46 16.87
C ILE A 72 0.61 6.36 16.29
N HIS A 73 -0.55 6.10 16.90
CA HIS A 73 -1.49 5.08 16.43
C HIS A 73 -2.12 5.50 15.10
N ILE A 74 -2.47 6.79 14.94
CA ILE A 74 -2.98 7.32 13.68
C ILE A 74 -1.95 7.15 12.56
N ILE A 75 -0.68 7.50 12.82
CA ILE A 75 0.40 7.36 11.84
C ILE A 75 0.59 5.89 11.47
N GLY A 76 0.64 4.98 12.45
CA GLY A 76 0.74 3.55 12.20
C GLY A 76 -0.40 3.02 11.34
N PHE A 77 -1.64 3.35 11.71
CA PHE A 77 -2.85 2.96 10.97
C PHE A 77 -2.79 3.42 9.51
N LEU A 78 -2.53 4.71 9.28
CA LEU A 78 -2.46 5.26 7.92
C LEU A 78 -1.29 4.67 7.12
N THR A 79 -0.17 4.36 7.77
CA THR A 79 1.01 3.80 7.10
C THR A 79 0.71 2.40 6.58
N GLU A 80 0.14 1.54 7.41
CA GLU A 80 -0.24 0.18 7.02
C GLU A 80 -1.28 0.17 5.90
N TRP A 81 -2.32 1.00 6.01
CA TRP A 81 -3.35 1.11 4.97
C TRP A 81 -2.83 1.70 3.65
N GLN A 82 -1.85 2.60 3.72
CA GLN A 82 -1.19 3.14 2.54
C GLN A 82 -0.32 2.07 1.86
N MET A 83 0.45 1.31 2.61
CA MET A 83 1.24 0.20 2.09
C MET A 83 0.35 -0.88 1.46
N TYR A 84 -0.77 -1.23 2.12
CA TYR A 84 -1.77 -2.14 1.58
C TYR A 84 -2.30 -1.68 0.21
N ALA A 85 -2.73 -0.42 0.11
CA ALA A 85 -3.25 0.13 -1.14
C ALA A 85 -2.22 0.07 -2.27
N GLN A 86 -0.93 0.32 -1.96
CA GLN A 86 0.14 0.22 -2.94
C GLN A 86 0.42 -1.21 -3.39
N HIS A 87 0.49 -2.15 -2.44
CA HIS A 87 0.72 -3.55 -2.79
C HIS A 87 -0.41 -4.08 -3.67
N LEU A 88 -1.66 -3.72 -3.34
CA LEU A 88 -2.83 -4.08 -4.12
C LEU A 88 -2.80 -3.45 -5.52
N GLU A 89 -2.50 -2.16 -5.62
CA GLU A 89 -2.43 -1.46 -6.91
C GLU A 89 -1.29 -1.95 -7.81
N GLY A 90 -0.17 -2.35 -7.22
CA GLY A 90 1.02 -2.81 -7.95
C GLY A 90 1.08 -4.31 -8.21
N ASP A 91 0.02 -5.07 -7.90
CA ASP A 91 -0.08 -6.53 -8.07
C ASP A 91 0.98 -7.38 -7.36
N SER A 92 1.90 -6.74 -6.63
CA SER A 92 2.99 -7.35 -5.86
C SER A 92 2.52 -8.35 -4.80
N TRP A 93 1.23 -8.34 -4.46
CA TRP A 93 0.64 -9.26 -3.51
C TRP A 93 0.46 -10.67 -4.06
N ARG A 94 0.36 -10.86 -5.38
CA ARG A 94 0.08 -12.17 -5.99
C ARG A 94 1.23 -13.17 -5.81
N ASP A 95 2.47 -12.69 -5.94
CA ASP A 95 3.68 -13.50 -5.78
C ASP A 95 4.34 -13.34 -4.40
N ALA A 96 3.70 -12.58 -3.50
CA ALA A 96 4.22 -12.33 -2.18
C ALA A 96 4.21 -13.62 -1.35
N LYS A 97 5.37 -13.93 -0.75
CA LYS A 97 5.48 -14.99 0.24
C LYS A 97 5.39 -14.41 1.64
N MET A 98 4.76 -15.16 2.54
CA MET A 98 4.72 -14.78 3.94
C MET A 98 6.13 -14.82 4.52
N ASP A 99 6.50 -13.74 5.22
CA ASP A 99 7.78 -13.66 5.92
C ASP A 99 7.86 -14.75 7.00
N LYS A 100 8.98 -15.48 7.02
CA LYS A 100 9.22 -16.54 8.00
C LYS A 100 9.17 -16.00 9.42
N ALA A 101 9.70 -14.79 9.66
CA ALA A 101 9.64 -14.18 11.00
C ALA A 101 8.21 -13.89 11.46
N LYS A 102 7.25 -13.79 10.54
CA LYS A 102 5.83 -13.64 10.86
C LYS A 102 5.21 -14.97 11.24
N ILE A 103 5.56 -16.05 10.54
CA ILE A 103 5.14 -17.42 10.85
C ILE A 103 5.67 -17.84 12.22
N ASP A 104 6.94 -17.56 12.52
CA ASP A 104 7.58 -17.92 13.79
C ASP A 104 6.94 -17.22 15.01
N LYS A 105 6.16 -16.16 14.79
CA LYS A 105 5.42 -15.42 15.83
C LYS A 105 3.96 -15.82 15.97
N MET A 106 3.45 -16.68 15.09
CA MET A 106 2.07 -17.15 15.15
C MET A 106 1.89 -18.14 16.30
N SER A 107 0.69 -18.15 16.89
CA SER A 107 0.30 -19.21 17.82
C SER A 107 0.06 -20.53 17.08
N ASP A 108 0.09 -21.65 17.80
CA ASP A 108 -0.23 -22.97 17.24
C ASP A 108 -1.63 -22.99 16.60
N GLU A 109 -2.60 -22.28 17.19
CA GLU A 109 -3.96 -22.14 16.63
C GLU A 109 -3.97 -21.38 15.30
N GLN A 110 -3.22 -20.28 15.21
CA GLN A 110 -3.10 -19.51 13.96
C GLN A 110 -2.42 -20.33 12.86
N ILE A 111 -1.43 -21.14 13.22
CA ILE A 111 -0.76 -22.06 12.30
C ILE A 111 -1.73 -23.14 11.81
N ALA A 112 -2.55 -23.71 12.71
CA ALA A 112 -3.56 -24.69 12.35
C ALA A 112 -4.60 -24.11 11.39
N GLN A 113 -5.13 -22.92 11.66
CA GLN A 113 -6.07 -22.22 10.78
C GLN A 113 -5.47 -21.94 9.39
N LEU A 114 -4.21 -21.53 9.33
CA LEU A 114 -3.52 -21.31 8.06
C LEU A 114 -3.35 -22.61 7.27
N TYR A 115 -3.08 -23.72 7.95
CA TYR A 115 -2.97 -25.04 7.33
C TYR A 115 -4.33 -25.53 6.80
N GLU A 116 -5.42 -25.35 7.55
CA GLU A 116 -6.78 -25.67 7.10
C GLU A 116 -7.16 -24.87 5.86
N LEU A 117 -6.85 -23.58 5.84
CA LEU A 117 -7.07 -22.72 4.67
C LEU A 117 -6.31 -23.24 3.44
N MET A 118 -5.04 -23.63 3.60
CA MET A 118 -4.24 -24.21 2.51
C MET A 118 -4.87 -25.50 1.97
N LEU A 119 -5.39 -26.37 2.84
CA LEU A 119 -6.07 -27.59 2.41
C LEU A 119 -7.36 -27.29 1.64
N ALA A 120 -8.16 -26.33 2.11
CA ALA A 120 -9.40 -25.93 1.46
C ALA A 120 -9.17 -25.39 0.05
N ILE A 121 -8.15 -24.54 -0.14
CA ILE A 121 -7.79 -24.00 -1.47
C ILE A 121 -7.36 -25.13 -2.41
N ARG A 122 -6.50 -26.04 -1.95
CA ARG A 122 -6.08 -27.19 -2.76
C ARG A 122 -7.23 -28.10 -3.16
N GLN A 123 -8.21 -28.28 -2.27
CA GLN A 123 -9.39 -29.08 -2.59
C GLN A 123 -10.25 -28.40 -3.67
N GLN A 124 -10.44 -27.08 -3.57
CA GLN A 124 -11.13 -26.31 -4.62
C GLN A 124 -10.44 -26.44 -5.98
N ASP A 125 -9.11 -26.31 -6.02
CA ASP A 125 -8.34 -26.46 -7.27
C ASP A 125 -8.51 -27.86 -7.90
N ILE A 126 -8.67 -28.91 -7.08
CA ILE A 126 -8.93 -30.29 -7.54
C ILE A 126 -10.37 -30.43 -8.05
N ASP A 127 -11.34 -29.81 -7.38
CA ASP A 127 -12.76 -29.94 -7.72
C ASP A 127 -13.14 -29.14 -8.98
N GLU A 128 -12.40 -28.06 -9.28
CA GLU A 128 -12.62 -27.19 -10.45
C GLU A 128 -11.96 -27.71 -11.75
N ASN A 129 -11.11 -28.74 -11.67
CA ASN A 129 -10.22 -29.19 -12.76
C ASN A 129 -10.46 -30.64 -13.20
#